data_AF-A0A7Y4UBA7-F1
#
_entry.id   AF-A0A7Y4UBA7-F1
#
_cell.length_a   1.000
_cell.length_b   1.000
_cell.length_c   1.000
_cell.angle_alpha   90.00
_cell.angle_beta   90.00
_cell.angle_gamma   90.00
#
_symmetry.space_group_name_H-M   'P 1'
#
loop_
_entity.id
_entity.type
_entity.pdbx_description
1 polymer ?
#
loop_
_entity_poly.entity_id
_entity_poly.type
_entity_poly.pdbx_seq_one_letter_code
_entity_poly.pdbx_strand_id
1 'polypeptide(L)'
;MRPTSKSVLLILTLLGGLYAGIASAFIGLSGSWDGITQHCTGGGENLRCRVTGVFIATNPGDEPAPRSVLRFFLSEDDTLDESDLLLNERHLKALSPGKSKDLTARLKLPKGQLGTGLFVIGQLDAENDVPEENEDNNLVVSRPIP
;
A
#
# COMPACT_ATOMS: atom_id res chain seq x y z
N MET A 1 -21.68 17.23 21.42
CA MET A 1 -20.63 16.75 20.50
C MET A 1 -19.38 17.58 20.74
N ARG A 2 -18.32 16.99 21.30
CA ARG A 2 -17.02 17.66 21.54
C ARG A 2 -16.04 17.14 20.50
N PRO A 3 -15.27 18.01 19.81
CA PRO A 3 -14.04 17.56 19.18
C PRO A 3 -12.98 17.43 20.28
N THR A 4 -12.46 16.23 20.49
CA THR A 4 -11.27 16.05 21.34
C THR A 4 -10.02 16.36 20.52
N SER A 5 -9.69 17.64 20.41
CA SER A 5 -8.32 18.06 20.09
C SER A 5 -7.44 17.64 21.27
N LYS A 6 -6.57 16.64 21.08
CA LYS A 6 -5.45 16.41 22.00
C LYS A 6 -4.41 17.49 21.71
N SER A 7 -4.56 18.64 22.35
CA SER A 7 -3.53 19.68 22.38
C SER A 7 -2.32 19.15 23.16
N VAL A 8 -1.21 18.90 22.47
CA VAL A 8 0.08 18.62 23.10
C VAL A 8 0.66 19.95 23.57
N LEU A 9 0.70 20.13 24.89
CA LEU A 9 1.29 21.30 25.55
C LEU A 9 2.82 21.13 25.57
N LEU A 10 3.53 21.85 24.70
CA LEU A 10 4.99 21.90 24.71
C LEU A 10 5.44 23.01 25.66
N ILE A 11 5.88 22.67 26.88
CA ILE A 11 6.54 23.60 27.80
C ILE A 11 8.02 23.69 27.38
N LEU A 12 8.42 24.80 26.78
CA LEU A 12 9.81 25.09 26.43
C LEU A 12 10.47 25.89 27.57
N THR A 13 11.35 25.25 28.35
CA THR A 13 12.32 25.96 29.20
C THR A 13 13.70 25.91 28.53
N LEU A 14 14.21 27.08 28.14
CA LEU A 14 15.54 27.27 27.55
C LEU A 14 16.64 27.16 28.61
N LEU A 15 17.52 26.15 28.48
CA LEU A 15 18.91 26.18 28.93
C LEU A 15 19.74 25.38 27.92
N GLY A 16 20.84 25.96 27.47
CA GLY A 16 21.64 25.50 26.32
C GLY A 16 22.00 24.02 26.36
N GLY A 17 21.55 23.30 25.34
CA GLY A 17 21.90 21.91 25.04
C GLY A 17 21.40 21.61 23.62
N LEU A 18 22.19 20.89 22.84
CA LEU A 18 21.85 20.44 21.48
C LEU A 18 20.36 20.10 21.37
N TYR A 19 19.63 20.82 20.52
CA TYR A 19 18.31 20.36 20.07
C TYR A 19 18.56 19.21 19.09
N ALA A 20 19.01 18.07 19.60
CA ALA A 20 18.84 16.81 18.90
C ALA A 20 17.33 16.61 18.90
N GLY A 21 16.69 17.04 17.81
CA GLY A 21 15.26 16.84 17.61
C GLY A 21 14.95 15.38 17.88
N ILE A 22 14.18 15.13 18.93
CA ILE A 22 13.61 13.82 19.19
C ILE A 22 12.66 13.56 18.02
N ALA A 23 13.12 12.83 17.01
CA ALA A 23 12.21 12.19 16.07
C ALA A 23 11.29 11.33 16.94
N SER A 24 9.98 11.62 16.89
CA SER A 24 9.01 10.77 17.57
C SER A 24 9.05 9.42 16.88
N ALA A 25 9.16 8.34 17.66
CA ALA A 25 9.06 7.01 17.10
C ALA A 25 7.68 6.83 16.44
N PHE A 26 7.64 6.27 15.24
CA PHE A 26 6.44 6.09 14.43
C PHE A 26 6.46 4.77 13.67
N ILE A 27 5.27 4.20 13.47
CA ILE A 27 5.04 3.07 12.59
C ILE A 27 4.75 3.63 11.19
N GLY A 28 5.26 2.95 10.16
CA GLY A 28 4.89 3.25 8.79
C GLY A 28 4.72 1.99 7.94
N LEU A 29 3.95 2.13 6.88
CA LEU A 29 3.76 1.24 5.77
C LEU A 29 3.79 2.11 4.51
N SER A 30 4.45 1.59 3.49
CA SER A 30 4.45 2.15 2.15
C SER A 30 4.87 1.05 1.19
N GLY A 31 4.89 1.32 -0.10
CA GLY A 31 5.41 0.33 -1.02
C GLY A 31 5.73 0.84 -2.41
N SER A 32 6.12 -0.09 -3.26
CA SER A 32 6.37 0.14 -4.67
C SER A 32 6.09 -1.13 -5.46
N TRP A 33 5.91 -0.97 -6.77
CA TRP A 33 5.86 -2.09 -7.71
C TRP A 33 7.20 -2.25 -8.41
N ASP A 34 7.82 -3.42 -8.26
CA ASP A 34 8.87 -3.87 -9.17
C ASP A 34 8.24 -4.70 -10.30
N GLY A 35 8.07 -4.01 -11.43
CA GLY A 35 7.50 -4.56 -12.64
C GLY A 35 6.01 -4.92 -12.55
N ILE A 36 5.36 -4.85 -13.70
CA ILE A 36 4.04 -5.41 -13.92
C ILE A 36 3.93 -5.86 -15.37
N THR A 37 3.34 -7.02 -15.57
CA THR A 37 3.10 -7.63 -16.88
C THR A 37 1.80 -8.42 -16.83
N GLN A 38 1.24 -8.70 -18.00
CA GLN A 38 0.14 -9.66 -18.11
C GLN A 38 0.50 -10.79 -19.06
N HIS A 39 -0.09 -11.94 -18.80
CA HIS A 39 -0.13 -13.04 -19.74
C HIS A 39 -1.58 -13.39 -20.02
N CYS A 40 -1.94 -13.39 -21.30
CA CYS A 40 -3.27 -13.69 -21.77
C CYS A 40 -3.27 -14.91 -22.68
N THR A 41 -4.32 -15.72 -22.59
CA THR A 41 -4.59 -16.84 -23.49
C THR A 41 -6.03 -16.79 -23.99
N GLY A 42 -6.27 -17.38 -25.16
CA GLY A 42 -7.57 -17.33 -25.84
C GLY A 42 -7.88 -15.96 -26.48
N GLY A 43 -9.14 -15.74 -26.83
CA GLY A 43 -9.64 -14.49 -27.42
C GLY A 43 -11.16 -14.42 -27.38
N GLY A 44 -11.74 -13.25 -27.67
CA GLY A 44 -13.19 -13.02 -27.56
C GLY A 44 -13.71 -13.34 -26.16
N GLU A 45 -14.86 -14.03 -26.06
CA GLU A 45 -15.38 -14.46 -24.75
C GLU A 45 -14.45 -15.46 -24.02
N ASN A 46 -13.47 -16.06 -24.69
CA ASN A 46 -12.56 -17.04 -24.09
C ASN A 46 -11.25 -16.43 -23.56
N LEU A 47 -11.08 -15.11 -23.63
CA LEU A 47 -9.90 -14.44 -23.08
C LEU A 47 -9.73 -14.74 -21.58
N ARG A 48 -8.51 -15.13 -21.20
CA ARG A 48 -8.07 -15.29 -19.80
C ARG A 48 -6.75 -14.60 -19.62
N CYS A 49 -6.74 -13.57 -18.80
CA CYS A 49 -5.54 -12.82 -18.48
C CYS A 49 -5.14 -13.01 -17.00
N ARG A 50 -3.83 -12.99 -16.75
CA ARG A 50 -3.26 -12.92 -15.41
C ARG A 50 -2.20 -11.84 -15.37
N VAL A 51 -2.33 -10.93 -14.43
CA VAL A 51 -1.32 -9.90 -14.13
C VAL A 51 -0.31 -10.46 -13.14
N THR A 52 0.97 -10.21 -13.37
CA THR A 52 2.09 -10.61 -12.51
C THR A 52 3.02 -9.43 -12.29
N GLY A 53 3.50 -9.27 -11.06
CA GLY A 53 4.47 -8.26 -10.65
C GLY A 53 5.03 -8.58 -9.27
N VAL A 54 5.99 -7.78 -8.80
CA VAL A 54 6.46 -7.84 -7.41
C VAL A 54 6.01 -6.58 -6.70
N PHE A 55 5.17 -6.73 -5.69
CA PHE A 55 4.84 -5.66 -4.76
C PHE A 55 5.88 -5.64 -3.64
N ILE A 56 6.46 -4.49 -3.33
CA ILE A 56 7.46 -4.34 -2.28
C ILE A 56 6.80 -3.52 -1.17
N ALA A 57 6.39 -4.19 -0.09
CA ALA A 57 5.89 -3.51 1.11
C ALA A 57 7.08 -3.10 1.98
N THR A 58 7.07 -1.89 2.52
CA THR A 58 8.18 -1.31 3.30
C THR A 58 7.64 -0.66 4.56
N ASN A 59 8.35 -0.83 5.68
CA ASN A 59 8.15 -0.02 6.88
C ASN A 59 9.23 1.08 6.93
N PRO A 60 8.92 2.35 6.57
CA PRO A 60 9.86 3.47 6.64
C PRO A 60 10.04 4.02 8.07
N GLY A 61 9.21 3.58 9.02
CA GLY A 61 9.26 4.00 10.41
C GLY A 61 10.37 3.32 11.22
N ASP A 62 10.50 3.77 12.45
CA ASP A 62 11.45 3.28 13.46
C ASP A 62 10.80 2.34 14.50
N GLU A 63 9.47 2.17 14.45
CA GLU A 63 8.72 1.16 15.20
C GLU A 63 8.25 -0.02 14.32
N PRO A 64 8.08 -1.24 14.87
CA PRO A 64 7.57 -2.37 14.10
C PRO A 64 6.13 -2.15 13.62
N ALA A 65 5.90 -2.30 12.32
CA ALA A 65 4.56 -2.40 11.76
C ALA A 65 4.01 -3.81 12.02
N PRO A 66 2.86 -3.97 12.70
CA PRO A 66 2.26 -5.28 12.96
C PRO A 66 1.74 -5.91 11.66
N ARG A 67 1.17 -7.12 11.76
CA ARG A 67 0.50 -7.73 10.60
C ARG A 67 -0.74 -6.91 10.25
N SER A 68 -1.02 -6.76 8.96
CA SER A 68 -2.20 -6.07 8.45
C SER A 68 -2.76 -6.75 7.19
N VAL A 69 -3.78 -6.16 6.58
CA VAL A 69 -4.39 -6.64 5.33
C VAL A 69 -3.82 -5.87 4.14
N LEU A 70 -3.47 -6.59 3.08
CA LEU A 70 -3.07 -6.04 1.78
C LEU A 70 -4.08 -6.47 0.73
N ARG A 71 -4.69 -5.49 0.05
CA ARG A 71 -5.59 -5.70 -1.08
C ARG A 71 -4.94 -5.25 -2.38
N PHE A 72 -5.33 -5.90 -3.47
CA PHE A 72 -4.94 -5.53 -4.83
C PHE A 72 -6.18 -5.31 -5.68
N PHE A 73 -6.27 -4.14 -6.30
CA PHE A 73 -7.38 -3.73 -7.14
C PHE A 73 -6.93 -3.55 -8.58
N LEU A 74 -7.82 -3.79 -9.56
CA LEU A 74 -7.67 -3.35 -10.94
C LEU A 74 -8.39 -2.00 -11.07
N SER A 75 -7.71 -1.00 -11.62
CA SER A 75 -8.24 0.35 -11.78
C SER A 75 -8.05 0.88 -13.20
N GLU A 76 -8.95 1.77 -13.63
CA GLU A 76 -8.82 2.51 -14.88
C GLU A 76 -7.88 3.72 -14.75
N ASP A 77 -7.61 4.18 -13.53
CA ASP A 77 -6.74 5.32 -13.26
C ASP A 77 -5.84 5.10 -12.02
N ASP A 78 -5.30 6.18 -11.45
CA ASP A 78 -4.38 6.18 -10.31
C ASP A 78 -5.06 6.47 -8.96
N THR A 79 -6.40 6.49 -8.92
CA THR A 79 -7.18 6.76 -7.72
C THR A 79 -7.98 5.53 -7.32
N LEU A 80 -7.90 5.13 -6.05
CA LEU A 80 -8.73 4.04 -5.54
C LEU A 80 -10.16 4.55 -5.28
N ASP A 81 -11.15 3.99 -5.96
CA ASP A 81 -12.56 4.30 -5.76
C ASP A 81 -13.48 3.06 -5.85
N GLU A 82 -14.80 3.27 -5.74
CA GLU A 82 -15.80 2.18 -5.71
C GLU A 82 -15.95 1.43 -7.05
N SER A 83 -15.45 1.99 -8.15
CA SER A 83 -15.47 1.36 -9.47
C SER A 83 -14.36 0.33 -9.66
N ASP A 84 -13.34 0.36 -8.80
CA ASP A 84 -12.19 -0.52 -8.88
C ASP A 84 -12.50 -1.96 -8.46
N LEU A 85 -11.93 -2.90 -9.19
CA LEU A 85 -12.18 -4.32 -8.99
C LEU A 85 -11.17 -4.95 -8.04
N LEU A 86 -11.62 -5.44 -6.88
CA LEU A 86 -10.79 -6.27 -6.00
C LEU A 86 -10.36 -7.57 -6.71
N LEU A 87 -9.06 -7.72 -6.96
CA LEU A 87 -8.46 -8.89 -7.60
C LEU A 87 -7.98 -9.93 -6.58
N ASN A 88 -7.48 -9.48 -5.43
CA ASN A 88 -6.96 -10.37 -4.38
C ASN A 88 -6.84 -9.66 -3.04
N GLU A 89 -6.94 -10.41 -1.96
CA GLU A 89 -6.70 -9.97 -0.59
C GLU A 89 -5.79 -10.99 0.11
N ARG A 90 -4.84 -10.49 0.91
CA ARG A 90 -3.98 -11.35 1.72
C ARG A 90 -3.44 -10.62 2.94
N HIS A 91 -2.95 -11.39 3.90
CA HIS A 91 -2.23 -10.79 5.02
C HIS A 91 -0.81 -10.37 4.65
N LEU A 92 -0.45 -9.15 5.03
CA LEU A 92 0.93 -8.70 5.15
C LEU A 92 1.47 -9.13 6.51
N LYS A 93 2.66 -9.75 6.53
CA LYS A 93 3.34 -10.08 7.79
C LYS A 93 3.91 -8.80 8.40
N ALA A 94 4.08 -8.80 9.72
CA ALA A 94 4.76 -7.71 10.41
C ALA A 94 6.11 -7.38 9.76
N LEU A 95 6.43 -6.08 9.69
CA LEU A 95 7.66 -5.54 9.13
C LEU A 95 8.44 -4.84 10.23
N SER A 96 9.67 -5.30 10.46
CA SER A 96 10.60 -4.60 11.34
C SER A 96 10.94 -3.21 10.77
N PRO A 97 11.37 -2.27 11.63
CA PRO A 97 11.80 -0.93 11.21
C PRO A 97 12.79 -0.93 10.05
N GLY A 98 12.55 -0.08 9.05
CA GLY A 98 13.38 0.07 7.86
C GLY A 98 13.50 -1.18 6.99
N LYS A 99 12.62 -2.18 7.16
CA LYS A 99 12.63 -3.41 6.35
C LYS A 99 11.54 -3.41 5.30
N SER A 100 11.85 -4.09 4.20
CA SER A 100 10.94 -4.36 3.11
C SER A 100 10.66 -5.85 2.96
N LYS A 101 9.55 -6.16 2.31
CA LYS A 101 9.15 -7.50 1.94
C LYS A 101 8.63 -7.54 0.52
N ASP A 102 9.30 -8.35 -0.29
CA ASP A 102 8.87 -8.65 -1.65
C ASP A 102 7.72 -9.66 -1.64
N LEU A 103 6.70 -9.31 -2.41
CA LEU A 103 5.42 -10.00 -2.50
C LEU A 103 5.10 -10.24 -3.97
N THR A 104 5.38 -11.44 -4.48
CA THR A 104 4.93 -11.80 -5.83
C THR A 104 3.40 -11.74 -5.90
N ALA A 105 2.88 -10.93 -6.82
CA ALA A 105 1.48 -10.81 -7.15
C ALA A 105 1.16 -11.68 -8.37
N ARG A 106 0.11 -12.49 -8.28
CA ARG A 106 -0.39 -13.34 -9.37
C ARG A 106 -1.91 -13.17 -9.45
N LEU A 107 -2.34 -12.09 -10.08
CA LEU A 107 -3.71 -11.60 -10.03
C LEU A 107 -4.48 -12.08 -11.25
N LYS A 108 -5.55 -12.85 -11.03
CA LYS A 108 -6.40 -13.35 -12.12
C LYS A 108 -7.39 -12.24 -12.47
N LEU A 109 -7.45 -11.86 -13.75
CA LEU A 109 -8.49 -10.94 -14.20
C LEU A 109 -9.79 -11.72 -14.49
N PRO A 110 -10.97 -11.06 -14.42
CA PRO A 110 -12.21 -11.65 -14.89
C PRO A 110 -12.10 -12.19 -16.31
N LYS A 111 -12.93 -13.20 -16.62
CA LYS A 111 -13.05 -13.74 -17.97
C LYS A 111 -13.45 -12.61 -18.93
N GLY A 112 -12.73 -12.48 -20.05
CA GLY A 112 -12.98 -11.40 -21.02
C GLY A 112 -12.28 -10.08 -20.72
N GLN A 113 -11.71 -9.90 -19.52
CA GLN A 113 -11.02 -8.67 -19.14
C GLN A 113 -9.58 -8.67 -19.65
N LEU A 114 -9.22 -7.63 -20.42
CA LEU A 114 -7.85 -7.31 -20.76
C LEU A 114 -7.30 -6.31 -19.74
N GLY A 115 -6.03 -6.46 -19.35
CA GLY A 115 -5.38 -5.55 -18.40
C GLY A 115 -4.70 -4.36 -19.05
N THR A 116 -4.47 -4.36 -20.36
CA THR A 116 -3.62 -3.37 -21.06
C THR A 116 -4.12 -1.95 -20.80
N GLY A 117 -3.23 -1.07 -20.36
CA GLY A 117 -3.53 0.34 -20.07
C GLY A 117 -4.16 0.58 -18.69
N LEU A 118 -4.65 -0.47 -18.01
CA LEU A 118 -5.16 -0.39 -16.66
C LEU A 118 -4.02 -0.43 -15.62
N PHE A 119 -4.36 -0.14 -14.38
CA PHE A 119 -3.44 -0.10 -13.24
C PHE A 119 -3.77 -1.21 -12.24
N VAL A 120 -2.78 -1.60 -11.44
CA VAL A 120 -3.02 -2.33 -10.20
C VAL A 120 -2.67 -1.44 -9.02
N ILE A 121 -3.65 -1.23 -8.15
CA ILE A 121 -3.46 -0.48 -6.90
C ILE A 121 -3.30 -1.49 -5.77
N GLY A 122 -2.17 -1.43 -5.06
CA GLY A 122 -1.97 -2.13 -3.80
C GLY A 122 -2.38 -1.22 -2.64
N GLN A 123 -3.32 -1.66 -1.82
CA GLN A 123 -3.72 -0.98 -0.59
C GLN A 123 -3.14 -1.72 0.61
N LEU A 124 -2.13 -1.12 1.24
CA LEU A 124 -1.61 -1.52 2.54
C LEU A 124 -2.60 -1.13 3.64
N ASP A 125 -2.53 -1.84 4.76
CA ASP A 125 -3.43 -1.68 5.91
C ASP A 125 -4.90 -1.48 5.52
N ALA A 126 -5.43 -2.36 4.68
CA ALA A 126 -6.72 -2.17 4.03
C ALA A 126 -7.94 -2.14 4.98
N GLU A 127 -7.75 -2.48 6.25
CA GLU A 127 -8.76 -2.38 7.32
C GLU A 127 -8.55 -1.17 8.23
N ASN A 128 -7.50 -0.37 8.00
CA ASN A 128 -7.13 0.80 8.80
C ASN A 128 -6.90 0.42 10.28
N ASP A 129 -6.19 -0.68 10.51
CA ASP A 129 -5.93 -1.29 11.82
C ASP A 129 -4.57 -0.86 12.41
N VAL A 130 -3.68 -0.29 11.59
CA VAL A 130 -2.34 0.14 11.97
C VAL A 130 -2.28 1.66 11.92
N PRO A 131 -2.31 2.35 13.08
CA PRO A 131 -2.17 3.80 13.09
C PRO A 131 -0.75 4.21 12.70
N GLU A 132 -0.65 5.04 11.65
CA GLU A 132 0.59 5.56 11.12
C GLU A 132 0.66 7.08 11.23
N GLU A 133 1.86 7.66 11.03
CA GLU A 133 1.98 9.12 10.94
C GLU A 133 1.43 9.66 9.60
N ASN A 134 1.56 8.86 8.54
CA ASN A 134 1.09 9.19 7.21
C ASN A 134 0.27 8.02 6.68
N GLU A 135 -1.05 8.18 6.59
CA GLU A 135 -1.97 7.16 6.06
C GLU A 135 -2.12 7.27 4.53
N ASP A 136 -1.69 8.38 3.93
CA ASP A 136 -1.92 8.68 2.52
C ASP A 136 -0.97 7.90 1.59
N ASN A 137 0.09 7.29 2.13
CA ASN A 137 1.08 6.51 1.39
C ASN A 137 0.79 4.99 1.39
N ASN A 138 -0.38 4.58 1.91
CA ASN A 138 -0.81 3.18 1.91
C ASN A 138 -1.39 2.72 0.56
N LEU A 139 -1.68 3.65 -0.36
CA LEU A 139 -2.06 3.36 -1.74
C LEU A 139 -0.86 3.42 -2.67
N VAL A 140 -0.59 2.31 -3.34
CA VAL A 140 0.58 2.15 -4.22
C VAL A 140 0.13 1.69 -5.60
N VAL A 141 0.15 2.62 -6.55
CA VAL A 141 -0.27 2.42 -7.93
C VAL A 141 0.88 1.83 -8.75
N SER A 142 0.60 0.83 -9.58
CA SER A 142 1.57 0.33 -10.55
C SER A 142 1.76 1.31 -11.71
N ARG A 143 2.77 1.10 -12.55
CA ARG A 143 2.70 1.63 -13.93
C ARG A 143 1.53 0.96 -14.69
N PRO A 144 1.05 1.54 -15.81
CA PRO A 144 0.08 0.85 -16.66
C PRO A 144 0.56 -0.55 -17.04
N ILE A 145 -0.36 -1.51 -17.00
CA ILE A 145 -0.08 -2.88 -17.43
C ILE A 145 0.20 -2.86 -18.95
N PRO A 146 1.32 -3.42 -19.42
CA PRO A 146 1.66 -3.48 -20.83
C PRO A 146 0.75 -4.44 -21.60
#